data_AF-A0A7S2HH96-F1
#
_entry.id   AF-A0A7S2HH96-F1
#
_cell.length_a   1.000
_cell.length_b   1.000
_cell.length_c   1.000
_cell.angle_alpha   90.00
_cell.angle_beta   90.00
_cell.angle_gamma   90.00
#
_symmetry.space_group_name_H-M   'P 1'
#
loop_
_entity.id
_entity.type
_entity.pdbx_description
1 polymer ?
#
loop_
_entity_poly.entity_id
_entity_poly.type
_entity_poly.pdbx_seq_one_letter_code
_entity_poly.pdbx_strand_id
1 'polypeptide(L)'
;FGSRRVAPSRTVLQAAPPLVFYWLQPIFRSPGSHVTSHVTAMAADANGGGGVDDVFSDSKFLKLASYETSLEEFQSLLEANLQGYLQKKLVADGLKDLVKRVEEAELKHSYAKHLGKSKGLEDKEQALLDLYRGQNLKDKVQTINAQVQSMIDNGEITREEQARVLDNLKTRLASAKTANKEKLQEKLQGMITSVSKAGAHILPVANLKEISVLRRQLDEIRVLEKRPAKGLSPSEKDMISQKDVISGKARELEGRSRMWFESEASFGPRLERALERLAVAEADQRRREEEEAFERKQKEEAEALEKKRLEAVAKEEEKHKAMQAKLEAKRLEDAAKPQRAAITSAKPKEKKKAKRVNPNELFVHERRTLADAEAEEALAADGDSSQPEEVDDEEP
;
A
#
# COMPACT_ATOMS: atom_id res chain seq x y z
N PHE A 1 14.12 54.08 22.68
CA PHE A 1 15.37 54.15 21.89
C PHE A 1 15.96 52.74 21.86
N GLY A 2 15.62 51.83 20.95
CA GLY A 2 15.55 51.97 19.50
C GLY A 2 16.73 51.24 18.85
N SER A 3 16.97 49.97 19.21
CA SER A 3 18.09 49.17 18.69
C SER A 3 17.62 48.33 17.50
N ARG A 4 17.83 48.83 16.28
CA ARG A 4 17.61 48.08 15.03
C ARG A 4 18.90 47.34 14.67
N ARG A 5 18.88 46.01 14.80
CA ARG A 5 19.83 45.13 14.09
C ARG A 5 19.32 44.94 12.67
N VAL A 6 20.14 45.32 11.70
CA VAL A 6 19.95 45.04 10.28
C VAL A 6 20.47 43.62 10.03
N ALA A 7 19.61 42.74 9.50
CA ALA A 7 20.01 41.43 9.00
C ALA A 7 20.54 41.56 7.57
N PRO A 8 21.61 40.83 7.18
CA PRO A 8 22.04 40.77 5.79
C PRO A 8 21.19 39.78 4.99
N SER A 9 20.70 40.25 3.85
CA SER A 9 20.01 39.48 2.83
C SER A 9 20.90 38.35 2.31
N ARG A 10 20.45 37.10 2.46
CA ARG A 10 21.10 35.92 1.90
C ARG A 10 20.62 35.74 0.46
N THR A 11 21.46 36.13 -0.50
CA THR A 11 21.28 35.84 -1.92
C THR A 11 21.47 34.33 -2.12
N VAL A 12 20.39 33.61 -2.40
CA VAL A 12 20.45 32.20 -2.82
C VAL A 12 20.73 32.20 -4.32
N LEU A 13 22.00 32.02 -4.68
CA LEU A 13 22.43 31.66 -6.02
C LEU A 13 21.97 30.22 -6.29
N GLN A 14 20.81 30.09 -6.92
CA GLN A 14 20.32 28.82 -7.45
C GLN A 14 21.10 28.54 -8.75
N ALA A 15 22.13 27.72 -8.63
CA ALA A 15 22.87 27.22 -9.79
C ALA A 15 21.97 26.27 -10.59
N ALA A 16 21.64 26.67 -11.81
CA ALA A 16 21.01 25.80 -12.79
C ALA A 16 22.01 24.73 -13.27
N PRO A 17 21.63 23.44 -13.37
CA PRO A 17 22.48 22.44 -13.99
C PRO A 17 22.50 22.61 -15.53
N PRO A 18 23.63 22.31 -16.21
CA PRO A 18 23.72 22.43 -17.65
C PRO A 18 22.97 21.30 -18.34
N LEU A 19 21.95 21.67 -19.12
CA LEU A 19 21.26 20.81 -20.08
C LEU A 19 22.20 20.48 -21.24
N VAL A 20 22.83 19.31 -21.19
CA VAL A 20 23.50 18.72 -22.36
C VAL A 20 22.57 17.70 -22.99
N PHE A 21 21.69 18.18 -23.88
CA PHE A 21 20.85 17.35 -24.75
C PHE A 21 21.67 16.88 -25.95
N TYR A 22 22.04 15.59 -25.98
CA TYR A 22 22.50 14.95 -27.21
C TYR A 22 21.34 14.22 -27.88
N TRP A 23 21.02 14.67 -29.09
CA TRP A 23 20.06 14.07 -30.01
C TRP A 23 20.34 12.58 -30.24
N LEU A 24 19.35 11.72 -29.99
CA LEU A 24 19.26 10.43 -30.67
C LEU A 24 18.86 10.72 -32.13
N GLN A 25 19.84 10.82 -33.02
CA GLN A 25 19.56 10.74 -34.45
C GLN A 25 19.36 9.27 -34.87
N PRO A 26 18.34 8.96 -35.69
CA PRO A 26 18.31 7.74 -36.46
C PRO A 26 19.32 7.86 -37.61
N ILE A 27 20.27 6.93 -37.67
CA ILE A 27 21.21 6.78 -38.78
C ILE A 27 20.44 6.14 -39.94
N PHE A 28 20.24 6.86 -41.05
CA PHE A 28 19.93 6.22 -42.33
C PHE A 28 20.61 6.91 -43.52
N ARG A 29 21.27 6.02 -44.30
CA ARG A 29 21.69 6.05 -45.72
C ARG A 29 22.85 6.93 -46.19
N SER A 30 23.87 6.21 -46.66
CA SER A 30 24.68 6.55 -47.85
C SER A 30 24.39 5.52 -48.96
N PRO A 31 24.53 5.85 -50.27
CA PRO A 31 23.87 5.14 -51.36
C PRO A 31 24.74 4.11 -52.09
N GLY A 32 24.08 3.14 -52.75
CA GLY A 32 24.57 2.53 -54.00
C GLY A 32 25.30 1.20 -53.88
N SER A 33 24.57 0.10 -54.11
CA SER A 33 25.08 -1.11 -54.80
C SER A 33 23.93 -2.10 -55.00
N HIS A 34 23.54 -2.30 -56.26
CA HIS A 34 22.60 -3.34 -56.69
C HIS A 34 23.16 -4.73 -56.39
N VAL A 35 22.48 -5.53 -55.56
CA VAL A 35 22.48 -6.99 -55.69
C VAL A 35 21.11 -7.54 -55.31
N THR A 36 20.53 -8.22 -56.28
CA THR A 36 19.38 -9.14 -56.34
C THR A 36 18.66 -9.55 -55.05
N SER A 37 17.34 -9.39 -55.14
CA SER A 37 16.25 -10.06 -54.44
C SER A 37 16.53 -11.50 -53.98
N HIS A 38 16.50 -11.71 -52.67
CA HIS A 38 15.96 -12.93 -52.08
C HIS A 38 14.94 -12.54 -51.00
N VAL A 39 13.70 -12.94 -51.24
CA VAL A 39 12.57 -12.87 -50.32
C VAL A 39 12.85 -13.79 -49.15
N THR A 40 12.95 -13.25 -47.95
CA THR A 40 12.81 -14.03 -46.70
C THR A 40 11.67 -13.42 -45.91
N ALA A 41 10.48 -13.96 -46.18
CA ALA A 41 9.36 -13.88 -45.27
C ALA A 41 9.61 -14.84 -44.09
N MET A 42 8.94 -14.55 -42.98
CA MET A 42 8.73 -15.40 -41.79
C MET A 42 9.68 -15.20 -40.60
N ALA A 43 9.32 -14.23 -39.78
CA ALA A 43 9.13 -14.46 -38.34
C ALA A 43 7.91 -13.64 -37.91
N ALA A 44 6.72 -14.22 -38.12
CA ALA A 44 5.49 -13.77 -37.52
C ALA A 44 5.48 -14.29 -36.07
N ASP A 45 5.93 -13.46 -35.13
CA ASP A 45 5.68 -13.72 -33.72
C ASP A 45 4.27 -13.26 -33.38
N ALA A 46 3.44 -14.25 -33.01
CA ALA A 46 2.14 -14.06 -32.41
C ALA A 46 2.29 -13.29 -31.09
N ASN A 47 2.01 -11.99 -31.12
CA ASN A 47 1.89 -11.18 -29.91
C ASN A 47 0.70 -10.23 -30.08
N GLY A 48 -0.20 -10.20 -29.10
CA GLY A 48 -1.55 -9.64 -29.17
C GLY A 48 -1.66 -8.33 -29.96
N GLY A 49 -2.50 -8.38 -30.99
CA GLY A 49 -2.73 -7.30 -31.94
C GLY A 49 -3.20 -6.00 -31.27
N GLY A 50 -2.37 -4.99 -31.45
CA GLY A 50 -2.61 -3.58 -31.21
C GLY A 50 -1.46 -2.85 -31.87
N GLY A 51 -1.37 -2.98 -33.21
CA GLY A 51 -0.30 -2.36 -33.99
C GLY A 51 -0.29 -0.85 -33.78
N VAL A 52 0.85 -0.20 -34.04
CA VAL A 52 1.00 1.26 -33.95
C VAL A 52 -0.10 2.01 -34.75
N ASP A 53 -0.68 1.36 -35.77
CA ASP A 53 -1.82 1.86 -36.54
C ASP A 53 -3.14 1.97 -35.75
N ASP A 54 -3.35 1.18 -34.70
CA ASP A 54 -4.55 1.22 -33.85
C ASP A 54 -4.55 2.47 -32.95
N VAL A 55 -3.37 2.88 -32.49
CA VAL A 55 -3.17 4.05 -31.62
C VAL A 55 -3.57 5.35 -32.32
N PHE A 56 -3.37 5.46 -33.64
CA PHE A 56 -3.75 6.65 -34.40
C PHE A 56 -5.26 6.85 -34.54
N SER A 57 -6.05 5.81 -34.30
CA SER A 57 -7.51 5.88 -34.31
C SER A 57 -8.12 6.17 -32.94
N ASP A 58 -7.32 6.05 -31.87
CA ASP A 58 -7.79 6.30 -30.50
C ASP A 58 -8.04 7.81 -30.29
N SER A 59 -9.28 8.15 -29.96
CA SER A 59 -9.71 9.50 -29.56
C SER A 59 -8.80 10.16 -28.52
N LYS A 60 -8.27 9.39 -27.57
CA LYS A 60 -7.37 9.85 -26.51
C LYS A 60 -6.02 10.24 -27.08
N PHE A 61 -5.50 9.46 -28.02
CA PHE A 61 -4.24 9.75 -28.69
C PHE A 61 -4.39 10.97 -29.60
N LEU A 62 -5.47 11.04 -30.37
CA LEU A 62 -5.79 12.20 -31.21
C LEU A 62 -5.87 13.49 -30.39
N LYS A 63 -6.51 13.44 -29.21
CA LYS A 63 -6.53 14.57 -28.27
C LYS A 63 -5.12 15.00 -27.84
N LEU A 64 -4.24 14.06 -27.47
CA LEU A 64 -2.86 14.38 -27.08
C LEU A 64 -2.05 14.97 -28.23
N ALA A 65 -2.25 14.45 -29.44
CA ALA A 65 -1.51 14.83 -30.64
C ALA A 65 -1.97 16.18 -31.22
N SER A 66 -3.24 16.55 -31.05
CA SER A 66 -3.83 17.79 -31.60
C SER A 66 -3.00 19.04 -31.27
N TYR A 67 -2.87 19.96 -32.23
CA TYR A 67 -2.21 21.25 -31.99
C TYR A 67 -2.97 22.14 -31.00
N GLU A 68 -4.27 21.90 -30.81
CA GLU A 68 -5.11 22.64 -29.86
C GLU A 68 -4.71 22.34 -28.41
N THR A 69 -4.25 21.11 -28.16
CA THR A 69 -3.71 20.71 -26.86
C THR A 69 -2.35 21.35 -26.68
N SER A 70 -2.30 22.38 -25.83
CA SER A 70 -1.07 23.08 -25.46
C SER A 70 -0.06 22.13 -24.82
N LEU A 71 1.20 22.54 -24.74
CA LEU A 71 2.24 21.73 -24.10
C LEU A 71 1.97 21.52 -22.59
N GLU A 72 1.43 22.53 -21.92
CA GLU A 72 1.06 22.47 -20.50
C GLU A 72 -0.12 21.52 -20.28
N GLU A 73 -1.17 21.62 -21.11
CA GLU A 73 -2.31 20.70 -21.06
C GLU A 73 -1.87 19.26 -21.35
N PHE A 74 -0.97 19.08 -22.33
CA PHE A 74 -0.38 17.78 -22.63
C PHE A 74 0.32 17.20 -21.40
N GLN A 75 1.16 17.98 -20.71
CA GLN A 75 1.83 17.53 -19.47
C GLN A 75 0.82 17.16 -18.38
N SER A 76 -0.19 17.99 -18.16
CA SER A 76 -1.25 17.72 -17.18
C SER A 76 -2.02 16.43 -17.50
N LEU A 77 -2.35 16.20 -18.78
CA LEU A 77 -3.02 14.98 -19.23
C LEU A 77 -2.13 13.74 -19.04
N LEU A 78 -0.82 13.86 -19.28
CA LEU A 78 0.14 12.78 -19.03
C LEU A 78 0.17 12.43 -17.53
N GLU A 79 0.29 13.41 -16.64
CA GLU A 79 0.37 13.16 -15.19
C GLU A 79 -0.92 12.57 -14.61
N ALA A 80 -2.07 13.03 -15.10
CA ALA A 80 -3.37 12.56 -14.63
C ALA A 80 -3.73 11.16 -15.13
N ASN A 81 -3.40 10.82 -16.39
CA ASN A 81 -3.95 9.64 -17.06
C ASN A 81 -2.91 8.59 -17.46
N LEU A 82 -1.62 8.93 -17.48
CA LEU A 82 -0.54 8.12 -18.04
C LEU A 82 0.62 8.07 -17.07
N GLN A 83 0.52 7.22 -16.05
CA GLN A 83 1.56 7.10 -15.04
C GLN A 83 2.49 5.90 -15.27
N GLY A 84 2.08 4.92 -16.10
CA GLY A 84 2.89 3.75 -16.44
C GLY A 84 3.94 4.04 -17.51
N TYR A 85 5.08 3.35 -17.42
CA TYR A 85 6.18 3.53 -18.37
C TYR A 85 5.80 3.07 -19.77
N LEU A 86 5.19 1.88 -19.90
CA LEU A 86 4.82 1.33 -21.21
C LEU A 86 3.79 2.20 -21.93
N GLN A 87 2.86 2.79 -21.18
CA GLN A 87 1.83 3.68 -21.72
C GLN A 87 2.47 4.96 -22.28
N LYS A 88 3.36 5.61 -21.51
CA LYS A 88 4.09 6.79 -22.00
C LYS A 88 4.99 6.44 -23.19
N LYS A 89 5.61 5.26 -23.17
CA LYS A 89 6.45 4.77 -24.28
C LYS A 89 5.63 4.55 -25.56
N LEU A 90 4.45 3.94 -25.45
CA LEU A 90 3.50 3.76 -26.56
C LEU A 90 3.13 5.10 -27.20
N VAL A 91 2.73 6.08 -26.39
CA VAL A 91 2.39 7.43 -26.87
C VAL A 91 3.60 8.11 -27.50
N ALA A 92 4.79 7.98 -26.89
CA ALA A 92 6.02 8.57 -27.42
C ALA A 92 6.39 8.01 -28.80
N ASP A 93 6.18 6.71 -29.03
CA ASP A 93 6.46 6.08 -30.32
C ASP A 93 5.39 6.43 -31.36
N GLY A 94 4.11 6.44 -30.98
CA GLY A 94 3.03 6.92 -31.84
C GLY A 94 3.22 8.39 -32.27
N LEU A 95 3.62 9.27 -31.36
CA LEU A 95 3.89 10.67 -31.69
C LEU A 95 5.10 10.83 -32.62
N LYS A 96 6.17 10.03 -32.46
CA LYS A 96 7.32 10.05 -33.38
C LYS A 96 6.93 9.64 -34.79
N ASP A 97 6.08 8.63 -34.91
CA ASP A 97 5.60 8.19 -36.22
C ASP A 97 4.63 9.22 -36.83
N LEU A 98 3.82 9.90 -36.01
CA LEU A 98 3.02 11.04 -36.48
C LEU A 98 3.88 12.19 -36.98
N VAL A 99 4.97 12.53 -36.26
CA VAL A 99 5.92 13.58 -36.67
C VAL A 99 6.44 13.29 -38.08
N LYS A 100 6.88 12.05 -38.36
CA LYS A 100 7.37 11.66 -39.69
C LYS A 100 6.29 11.86 -40.76
N ARG A 101 5.07 11.41 -40.50
CA ARG A 101 3.93 11.54 -41.44
C ARG A 101 3.60 13.01 -41.73
N VAL A 102 3.61 13.86 -40.70
CA VAL A 102 3.36 15.31 -40.84
C VAL A 102 4.51 15.99 -41.58
N GLU A 103 5.77 15.67 -41.28
CA GLU A 103 6.93 16.23 -41.99
C GLU A 103 6.93 15.85 -43.49
N GLU A 104 6.57 14.61 -43.82
CA GLU A 104 6.42 14.17 -45.21
C GLU A 104 5.30 14.94 -45.94
N ALA A 105 4.17 15.18 -45.27
CA ALA A 105 3.06 15.98 -45.81
C ALA A 105 3.44 17.46 -45.97
N GLU A 106 4.12 18.05 -44.98
CA GLU A 106 4.62 19.44 -45.03
C GLU A 106 5.62 19.62 -46.18
N LEU A 107 6.51 18.64 -46.37
CA LEU A 107 7.49 18.62 -47.45
C LEU A 107 6.80 18.54 -48.83
N LYS A 108 5.83 17.64 -49.00
CA LYS A 108 5.04 17.53 -50.23
C LYS A 108 4.27 18.81 -50.52
N HIS A 109 3.66 19.42 -49.51
CA HIS A 109 2.96 20.70 -49.63
C HIS A 109 3.89 21.82 -50.10
N SER A 110 5.07 21.92 -49.48
CA SER A 110 6.10 22.88 -49.87
C SER A 110 6.54 22.68 -51.32
N TYR A 111 6.85 21.44 -51.74
CA TYR A 111 7.20 21.14 -53.13
C TYR A 111 6.09 21.47 -54.13
N ALA A 112 4.84 21.14 -53.81
CA ALA A 112 3.69 21.45 -54.66
C ALA A 112 3.52 22.97 -54.85
N LYS A 113 3.70 23.75 -53.78
CA LYS A 113 3.65 25.22 -53.81
C LYS A 113 4.79 25.83 -54.62
N HIS A 114 6.00 25.28 -54.54
CA HIS A 114 7.18 25.81 -55.24
C HIS A 114 7.29 25.38 -56.71
N LEU A 115 6.74 24.22 -57.08
CA LEU A 115 6.85 23.69 -58.45
C LEU A 115 5.67 24.06 -59.35
N GLY A 116 4.61 24.70 -58.82
CA GLY A 116 3.42 25.09 -59.59
C GLY A 116 2.66 23.91 -60.20
N LYS A 117 3.02 22.66 -59.85
CA LYS A 117 2.40 21.44 -60.34
C LYS A 117 1.23 21.10 -59.43
N SER A 118 0.03 21.27 -59.95
CA SER A 118 -1.27 21.07 -59.34
C SER A 118 -1.63 19.60 -59.08
N LYS A 119 -0.67 18.75 -58.70
CA LYS A 119 -1.04 17.51 -58.01
C LYS A 119 -1.26 17.93 -56.57
N GLY A 120 -2.48 18.39 -56.29
CA GLY A 120 -2.92 18.81 -54.96
C GLY A 120 -2.61 17.72 -53.94
N LEU A 121 -2.48 18.13 -52.67
CA LEU A 121 -2.35 17.17 -51.59
C LEU A 121 -3.52 16.19 -51.63
N GLU A 122 -3.25 14.95 -51.27
CA GLU A 122 -4.33 14.01 -51.02
C GLU A 122 -5.16 14.52 -49.82
N ASP A 123 -6.48 14.30 -49.82
CA ASP A 123 -7.38 14.79 -48.76
C ASP A 123 -6.90 14.39 -47.35
N LYS A 124 -6.27 13.21 -47.24
CA LYS A 124 -5.68 12.70 -45.99
C LYS A 124 -4.44 13.49 -45.55
N GLU A 125 -3.61 13.93 -46.49
CA GLU A 125 -2.42 14.73 -46.20
C GLU A 125 -2.81 16.16 -45.83
N GLN A 126 -3.82 16.72 -46.49
CA GLN A 126 -4.37 18.02 -46.14
C GLN A 126 -4.97 18.00 -44.72
N ALA A 127 -5.75 16.96 -44.39
CA ALA A 127 -6.29 16.79 -43.04
C ALA A 127 -5.20 16.68 -41.96
N LEU A 128 -4.07 16.02 -42.25
CA LEU A 128 -2.92 15.98 -41.33
C LEU A 128 -2.32 17.37 -41.06
N LEU A 129 -2.21 18.19 -42.11
CA LEU A 129 -1.72 19.56 -41.97
C LEU A 129 -2.72 20.49 -41.29
N ASP A 130 -4.02 20.20 -41.36
CA ASP A 130 -5.04 21.00 -40.70
C ASP A 130 -5.10 20.69 -39.18
N LEU A 131 -4.91 19.41 -38.82
CA LEU A 131 -5.04 18.90 -37.45
C LEU A 131 -3.74 18.88 -36.63
N TYR A 132 -2.59 19.00 -37.27
CA TYR A 132 -1.29 18.87 -36.60
C TYR A 132 -0.28 19.93 -37.07
N ARG A 133 0.69 20.19 -36.19
CA ARG A 133 1.83 21.08 -36.47
C ARG A 133 3.12 20.35 -36.12
N GLY A 134 4.06 20.24 -37.07
CA GLY A 134 5.30 19.50 -36.88
C GLY A 134 6.09 19.94 -35.64
N GLN A 135 6.21 21.25 -35.40
CA GLN A 135 6.95 21.77 -34.23
C GLN A 135 6.28 21.40 -32.90
N ASN A 136 4.95 21.56 -32.79
CA ASN A 136 4.20 21.21 -31.59
C ASN A 136 4.36 19.72 -31.24
N LEU A 137 4.28 18.85 -32.25
CA LEU A 137 4.49 17.41 -32.07
C LEU A 137 5.92 17.10 -31.62
N LYS A 138 6.94 17.77 -32.16
CA LYS A 138 8.34 17.60 -31.71
C LYS A 138 8.54 18.00 -30.25
N ASP A 139 7.96 19.12 -29.83
CA ASP A 139 8.06 19.59 -28.44
C ASP A 139 7.37 18.61 -27.47
N LYS A 140 6.22 18.05 -27.87
CA LYS A 140 5.53 16.99 -27.12
C LYS A 140 6.35 15.69 -27.06
N VAL A 141 6.94 15.27 -28.19
CA VAL A 141 7.85 14.11 -28.25
C VAL A 141 9.06 14.31 -27.34
N GLN A 142 9.67 15.50 -27.33
CA GLN A 142 10.79 15.80 -26.44
C GLN A 142 10.37 15.69 -24.98
N THR A 143 9.24 16.28 -24.61
CA THR A 143 8.67 16.25 -23.26
C THR A 143 8.43 14.81 -22.78
N ILE A 144 7.71 14.00 -23.56
CA ILE A 144 7.38 12.64 -23.14
C ILE A 144 8.62 11.72 -23.10
N ASN A 145 9.58 11.89 -24.02
CA ASN A 145 10.83 11.12 -23.95
C ASN A 145 11.65 11.50 -22.70
N ALA A 146 11.66 12.78 -22.31
CA ALA A 146 12.32 13.21 -21.08
C ALA A 146 11.69 12.55 -19.85
N GLN A 147 10.35 12.49 -19.78
CA GLN A 147 9.65 11.77 -18.70
C GLN A 147 9.95 10.25 -18.72
N VAL A 148 9.89 9.61 -19.88
CA VAL A 148 10.21 8.17 -20.03
C VAL A 148 11.64 7.86 -19.58
N GLN A 149 12.59 8.73 -19.92
CA GLN A 149 13.98 8.60 -19.48
C GLN A 149 14.10 8.80 -17.97
N SER A 150 13.44 9.82 -17.41
CA SER A 150 13.42 10.07 -15.95
C SER A 150 12.85 8.88 -15.18
N MET A 151 11.80 8.23 -15.70
CA MET A 151 11.23 7.04 -15.06
C MET A 151 12.22 5.87 -15.00
N ILE A 152 13.02 5.67 -16.05
CA ILE A 152 14.07 4.65 -16.04
C ILE A 152 15.18 5.01 -15.05
N ASP A 153 15.62 6.27 -15.06
CA ASP A 153 16.72 6.74 -14.24
C ASP A 153 16.37 6.69 -12.74
N ASN A 154 15.13 7.04 -12.38
CA ASN A 154 14.57 6.96 -11.03
C ASN A 154 14.14 5.54 -10.62
N GLY A 155 14.06 4.60 -11.57
CA GLY A 155 13.53 3.26 -11.31
C GLY A 155 12.02 3.21 -11.07
N GLU A 156 11.26 4.18 -11.58
CA GLU A 156 9.80 4.26 -11.50
C GLU A 156 9.14 3.32 -12.54
N ILE A 157 9.46 2.05 -12.46
CA ILE A 157 8.99 1.01 -13.39
C ILE A 157 8.13 0.01 -12.62
N THR A 158 6.97 -0.37 -13.17
CA THR A 158 6.14 -1.38 -12.48
C THR A 158 6.74 -2.77 -12.61
N ARG A 159 6.29 -3.70 -11.77
CA ARG A 159 6.81 -5.08 -11.74
C ARG A 159 6.59 -5.81 -13.07
N GLU A 160 5.47 -5.56 -13.74
CA GLU A 160 5.10 -6.15 -15.03
C GLU A 160 6.02 -5.64 -16.16
N GLU A 161 6.45 -4.40 -16.05
CA GLU A 161 7.22 -3.70 -17.08
C GLU A 161 8.72 -4.00 -16.95
N GLN A 162 9.20 -4.28 -15.74
CA GLN A 162 10.62 -4.43 -15.41
C GLN A 162 11.36 -5.41 -16.34
N ALA A 163 10.80 -6.59 -16.59
CA ALA A 163 11.42 -7.58 -17.47
C ALA A 163 11.60 -7.06 -18.90
N ARG A 164 10.57 -6.41 -19.46
CA ARG A 164 10.59 -5.84 -20.81
C ARG A 164 11.57 -4.67 -20.93
N VAL A 165 11.63 -3.82 -19.91
CA VAL A 165 12.57 -2.68 -19.84
C VAL A 165 14.01 -3.17 -19.79
N LEU A 166 14.30 -4.15 -18.92
CA LEU A 166 15.64 -4.73 -18.79
C LEU A 166 16.10 -5.40 -20.07
N ASP A 167 15.22 -6.15 -20.75
CA ASP A 167 15.54 -6.76 -22.03
C ASP A 167 15.88 -5.72 -23.11
N ASN A 168 15.06 -4.66 -23.23
CA ASN A 168 15.33 -3.56 -24.15
C ASN A 168 16.68 -2.87 -23.86
N LEU A 169 16.99 -2.61 -22.59
CA LEU A 169 18.27 -1.97 -22.21
C LEU A 169 19.46 -2.90 -22.48
N LYS A 170 19.33 -4.20 -22.24
CA LYS A 170 20.37 -5.19 -22.55
C LYS A 170 20.63 -5.31 -24.05
N THR A 171 19.58 -5.34 -24.87
CA THR A 171 19.72 -5.33 -26.33
C THR A 171 20.42 -4.07 -26.81
N ARG A 172 20.05 -2.89 -26.29
CA ARG A 172 20.72 -1.62 -26.59
C ARG A 172 22.18 -1.61 -26.14
N LEU A 173 22.50 -2.23 -24.99
CA LEU A 173 23.86 -2.36 -24.51
C LEU A 173 24.70 -3.24 -25.45
N ALA A 174 24.14 -4.35 -25.92
CA ALA A 174 24.80 -5.21 -26.91
C ALA A 174 25.10 -4.45 -28.21
N SER A 175 24.13 -3.68 -28.73
CA SER A 175 24.35 -2.82 -29.91
C SER A 175 25.37 -1.70 -29.67
N ALA A 176 25.44 -1.15 -28.45
CA ALA A 176 26.43 -0.12 -28.09
C ALA A 176 27.85 -0.71 -27.98
N LYS A 177 27.96 -1.98 -27.55
CA LYS A 177 29.21 -2.74 -27.54
C LYS A 177 29.72 -3.00 -28.95
N THR A 178 28.87 -3.49 -29.84
CA THR A 178 29.27 -3.74 -31.25
C THR A 178 29.65 -2.45 -31.98
N ALA A 179 29.02 -1.32 -31.63
CA ALA A 179 29.34 -0.01 -32.19
C ALA A 179 30.49 0.74 -31.48
N ASN A 180 31.17 0.13 -30.49
CA ASN A 180 32.26 0.73 -29.70
C ASN A 180 31.91 2.11 -29.09
N LYS A 181 30.66 2.31 -28.66
CA LYS A 181 30.20 3.56 -28.03
C LYS A 181 30.34 3.50 -26.51
N GLU A 182 31.56 3.61 -25.99
CA GLU A 182 31.88 3.41 -24.55
C GLU A 182 31.00 4.24 -23.59
N LYS A 183 30.87 5.55 -23.83
CA LYS A 183 30.01 6.43 -23.00
C LYS A 183 28.54 5.97 -22.96
N LEU A 184 28.05 5.40 -24.05
CA LEU A 184 26.69 4.88 -24.12
C LEU A 184 26.57 3.55 -23.34
N GLN A 185 27.62 2.73 -23.33
CA GLN A 185 27.64 1.50 -22.56
C GLN A 185 27.56 1.77 -21.05
N GLU A 186 28.38 2.69 -20.54
CA GLU A 186 28.35 3.10 -19.13
C GLU A 186 26.97 3.63 -18.72
N LYS A 187 26.38 4.50 -19.55
CA LYS A 187 25.03 5.03 -19.30
C LYS A 187 23.99 3.89 -19.23
N LEU A 188 24.01 2.98 -20.20
CA LEU A 188 23.05 1.86 -20.24
C LEU A 188 23.25 0.89 -19.07
N GLN A 189 24.48 0.65 -18.63
CA GLN A 189 24.77 -0.15 -17.43
C GLN A 189 24.24 0.52 -16.16
N GLY A 190 24.38 1.84 -16.05
CA GLY A 190 23.76 2.63 -14.98
C GLY A 190 22.25 2.45 -14.95
N MET A 191 21.58 2.64 -16.10
CA MET A 191 20.13 2.45 -16.22
C MET A 191 19.68 1.03 -15.87
N ILE A 192 20.41 0.00 -16.33
CA ILE A 192 20.12 -1.41 -15.99
C ILE A 192 20.19 -1.61 -14.47
N THR A 193 21.20 -1.02 -13.82
CA THR A 193 21.39 -1.13 -12.38
C THR A 193 20.29 -0.43 -11.60
N SER A 194 19.87 0.78 -12.03
CA SER A 194 18.74 1.50 -11.45
C SER A 194 17.46 0.66 -11.52
N VAL A 195 17.11 0.16 -12.71
CA VAL A 195 15.89 -0.63 -12.92
C VAL A 195 15.95 -1.99 -12.21
N SER A 196 17.12 -2.64 -12.13
CA SER A 196 17.24 -3.94 -11.48
C SER A 196 17.13 -3.86 -9.96
N LYS A 197 17.58 -2.75 -9.37
CA LYS A 197 17.55 -2.52 -7.91
C LYS A 197 16.28 -1.83 -7.45
N ALA A 198 15.58 -1.13 -8.34
CA ALA A 198 14.35 -0.43 -7.99
C ALA A 198 13.28 -1.39 -7.49
N GLY A 199 12.59 -0.99 -6.42
CA GLY A 199 11.37 -1.63 -5.98
C GLY A 199 10.25 -1.44 -7.01
N ALA A 200 9.25 -2.32 -6.98
CA ALA A 200 8.11 -2.21 -7.90
C ALA A 200 7.37 -0.88 -7.69
N HIS A 201 7.38 -0.01 -8.70
CA HIS A 201 6.60 1.22 -8.68
C HIS A 201 5.10 0.88 -8.64
N ILE A 202 4.37 1.55 -7.74
CA ILE A 202 2.97 1.27 -7.48
C ILE A 202 2.13 2.36 -8.10
N LEU A 203 1.33 1.98 -9.09
CA LEU A 203 0.40 2.88 -9.75
C LEU A 203 -0.92 2.97 -8.96
N PRO A 204 -1.42 4.19 -8.69
CA PRO A 204 -2.66 4.39 -7.94
C PRO A 204 -3.89 3.89 -8.72
N VAL A 205 -4.86 3.34 -7.99
CA VAL A 205 -6.16 2.91 -8.52
C VAL A 205 -7.23 3.85 -7.95
N ALA A 206 -7.93 4.57 -8.81
CA ALA A 206 -9.07 5.39 -8.38
C ALA A 206 -10.22 4.51 -7.85
N ASN A 207 -11.07 5.04 -6.97
CA ASN A 207 -12.26 4.37 -6.45
C ASN A 207 -12.02 3.00 -5.79
N LEU A 208 -10.79 2.73 -5.32
CA LEU A 208 -10.39 1.42 -4.81
C LEU A 208 -11.27 0.91 -3.66
N LYS A 209 -11.67 1.81 -2.75
CA LYS A 209 -12.55 1.49 -1.61
C LYS A 209 -13.97 1.09 -2.05
N GLU A 210 -14.51 1.76 -3.05
CA GLU A 210 -15.85 1.44 -3.56
C GLU A 210 -15.83 0.11 -4.32
N ILE A 211 -14.78 -0.12 -5.12
CA ILE A 211 -14.56 -1.39 -5.83
C ILE A 211 -14.40 -2.53 -4.82
N SER A 212 -13.69 -2.33 -3.71
CA SER A 212 -13.51 -3.38 -2.69
C SER A 212 -14.83 -3.76 -2.03
N VAL A 213 -15.70 -2.79 -1.70
CA VAL A 213 -17.04 -3.03 -1.15
C VAL A 213 -17.90 -3.81 -2.14
N LEU A 214 -17.96 -3.39 -3.41
CA LEU A 214 -18.75 -4.09 -4.43
C LEU A 214 -18.23 -5.52 -4.67
N ARG A 215 -16.91 -5.73 -4.66
CA ARG A 215 -16.34 -7.09 -4.78
C ARG A 215 -16.69 -7.98 -3.59
N ARG A 216 -16.63 -7.46 -2.36
CA ARG A 216 -17.08 -8.18 -1.15
C ARG A 216 -18.55 -8.58 -1.26
N GLN A 217 -19.41 -7.67 -1.73
CA GLN A 217 -20.83 -7.97 -1.96
C GLN A 217 -21.04 -9.04 -3.03
N LEU A 218 -20.27 -9.00 -4.14
CA LEU A 218 -20.32 -10.04 -5.16
C LEU A 218 -19.82 -11.38 -4.65
N ASP A 219 -18.80 -11.42 -3.81
CA ASP A 219 -18.31 -12.65 -3.19
C ASP A 219 -19.31 -13.22 -2.18
N GLU A 220 -20.00 -12.37 -1.41
CA GLU A 220 -21.11 -12.78 -0.55
C GLU A 220 -22.26 -13.38 -1.37
N ILE A 221 -22.66 -12.73 -2.46
CA ILE A 221 -23.68 -13.25 -3.38
C ILE A 221 -23.26 -14.61 -3.96
N ARG A 222 -21.99 -14.77 -4.37
CA ARG A 222 -21.46 -16.05 -4.87
C ARG A 222 -21.52 -17.16 -3.81
N VAL A 223 -21.37 -16.82 -2.52
CA VAL A 223 -21.53 -17.78 -1.42
C VAL A 223 -23.01 -18.13 -1.23
N LEU A 224 -23.91 -17.13 -1.28
CA LEU A 224 -25.35 -17.34 -1.15
C LEU A 224 -25.92 -18.18 -2.30
N GLU A 225 -25.44 -18.00 -3.54
CA GLU A 225 -25.84 -18.79 -4.71
C GLU A 225 -25.52 -20.29 -4.56
N LYS A 226 -24.50 -20.64 -3.77
CA LYS A 226 -24.13 -22.04 -3.49
C LYS A 226 -25.00 -22.66 -2.40
N ARG A 227 -25.74 -21.88 -1.62
CA ARG A 227 -26.59 -22.37 -0.52
C ARG A 227 -27.93 -22.87 -1.07
N PRO A 228 -28.55 -23.88 -0.43
CA PRO A 228 -29.83 -24.41 -0.87
C PRO A 228 -30.94 -23.36 -0.70
N ALA A 229 -31.77 -23.17 -1.75
CA ALA A 229 -32.81 -22.14 -1.83
C ALA A 229 -33.83 -22.11 -0.66
N LYS A 230 -34.01 -23.24 0.03
CA LYS A 230 -34.90 -23.37 1.20
C LYS A 230 -34.34 -22.70 2.47
N GLY A 231 -33.02 -22.49 2.55
CA GLY A 231 -32.35 -21.88 3.70
C GLY A 231 -32.07 -20.38 3.54
N LEU A 232 -32.51 -19.77 2.43
CA LEU A 232 -32.30 -18.33 2.19
C LEU A 232 -33.48 -17.52 2.71
N SER A 233 -33.16 -16.50 3.49
CA SER A 233 -34.06 -15.42 3.90
C SER A 233 -34.51 -14.60 2.68
N PRO A 234 -35.63 -13.87 2.78
CA PRO A 234 -36.08 -12.94 1.74
C PRO A 234 -34.99 -11.91 1.36
N SER A 235 -34.29 -11.37 2.37
CA SER A 235 -33.19 -10.41 2.15
C SER A 235 -32.03 -10.99 1.34
N GLU A 236 -31.65 -12.25 1.59
CA GLU A 236 -30.58 -12.92 0.83
C GLU A 236 -31.00 -13.17 -0.63
N LYS A 237 -32.29 -13.46 -0.89
CA LYS A 237 -32.83 -13.60 -2.25
C LYS A 237 -32.82 -12.27 -3.00
N ASP A 238 -33.17 -11.17 -2.32
CA ASP A 238 -33.11 -9.84 -2.89
C ASP A 238 -31.68 -9.45 -3.24
N MET A 239 -30.69 -9.78 -2.40
CA MET A 239 -29.27 -9.56 -2.71
C MET A 239 -28.81 -10.32 -3.96
N ILE A 240 -29.21 -11.60 -4.10
CA ILE A 240 -28.91 -12.37 -5.31
C ILE A 240 -29.53 -11.71 -6.55
N SER A 241 -30.76 -11.19 -6.44
CA SER A 241 -31.41 -10.50 -7.56
C SER A 241 -30.68 -9.21 -8.00
N GLN A 242 -29.94 -8.57 -7.10
CA GLN A 242 -29.16 -7.36 -7.37
C GLN A 242 -27.78 -7.63 -7.97
N LYS A 243 -27.38 -8.89 -8.16
CA LYS A 243 -26.06 -9.29 -8.69
C LYS A 243 -25.67 -8.55 -9.97
N ASP A 244 -26.58 -8.48 -10.93
CA ASP A 244 -26.30 -7.84 -12.22
C ASP A 244 -26.09 -6.33 -12.06
N VAL A 245 -26.84 -5.69 -11.16
CA VAL A 245 -26.69 -4.26 -10.84
C VAL A 245 -25.35 -4.00 -10.15
N ILE A 246 -24.97 -4.81 -9.17
CA ILE A 246 -23.71 -4.68 -8.44
C ILE A 246 -22.52 -4.95 -9.38
N SER A 247 -22.62 -5.98 -10.24
CA SER A 247 -21.57 -6.31 -11.20
C SER A 247 -21.43 -5.22 -12.28
N GLY A 248 -22.53 -4.62 -12.74
CA GLY A 248 -22.51 -3.48 -13.66
C GLY A 248 -21.81 -2.26 -13.05
N LYS A 249 -22.15 -1.91 -11.81
CA LYS A 249 -21.49 -0.82 -11.07
C LYS A 249 -19.99 -1.08 -10.87
N ALA A 250 -19.63 -2.32 -10.51
CA ALA A 250 -18.23 -2.70 -10.34
C ALA A 250 -17.44 -2.53 -11.65
N ARG A 251 -17.98 -3.02 -12.78
CA ARG A 251 -17.37 -2.86 -14.10
C ARG A 251 -17.25 -1.41 -14.53
N GLU A 252 -18.25 -0.59 -14.22
CA GLU A 252 -18.22 0.84 -14.53
C GLU A 252 -17.10 1.56 -13.74
N LEU A 253 -17.01 1.30 -12.44
CA LEU A 253 -15.94 1.87 -11.62
C LEU A 253 -14.56 1.38 -12.05
N GLU A 254 -14.41 0.09 -12.33
CA GLU A 254 -13.17 -0.49 -12.87
C GLU A 254 -12.79 0.18 -14.21
N GLY A 255 -13.76 0.42 -15.10
CA GLY A 255 -13.55 1.12 -16.36
C GLY A 255 -13.09 2.58 -16.18
N ARG A 256 -13.65 3.31 -15.21
CA ARG A 256 -13.23 4.69 -14.88
C ARG A 256 -11.86 4.73 -14.19
N SER A 257 -11.47 3.68 -13.49
CA SER A 257 -10.19 3.58 -12.76
C SER A 257 -9.02 3.12 -13.63
N ARG A 258 -9.28 2.75 -14.88
CA ARG A 258 -8.29 2.35 -15.86
C ARG A 258 -7.57 3.57 -16.45
N MET A 259 -6.25 3.48 -16.57
CA MET A 259 -5.43 4.51 -17.19
C MET A 259 -5.59 4.52 -18.72
N TRP A 260 -5.15 5.60 -19.37
CA TRP A 260 -5.16 5.66 -20.84
C TRP A 260 -4.16 4.64 -21.42
N PHE A 261 -4.59 3.94 -22.48
CA PHE A 261 -3.84 2.86 -23.14
C PHE A 261 -3.40 1.69 -22.24
N GLU A 262 -3.90 1.61 -21.01
CA GLU A 262 -3.75 0.40 -20.19
C GLU A 262 -4.54 -0.73 -20.85
N SER A 263 -4.03 -1.96 -20.89
CA SER A 263 -4.79 -3.14 -21.31
C SER A 263 -5.48 -3.80 -20.12
N GLU A 264 -6.53 -4.60 -20.36
CA GLU A 264 -7.18 -5.36 -19.28
C GLU A 264 -6.20 -6.33 -18.60
N ALA A 265 -5.31 -6.94 -19.39
CA ALA A 265 -4.25 -7.82 -18.90
C ALA A 265 -3.24 -7.10 -17.97
N SER A 266 -3.00 -5.79 -18.15
CA SER A 266 -2.19 -5.00 -17.22
C SER A 266 -2.98 -4.46 -16.04
N PHE A 267 -4.26 -4.12 -16.24
CA PHE A 267 -5.11 -3.52 -15.22
C PHE A 267 -5.51 -4.52 -14.13
N GLY A 268 -5.91 -5.74 -14.51
CA GLY A 268 -6.38 -6.77 -13.58
C GLY A 268 -5.38 -7.04 -12.43
N PRO A 269 -4.12 -7.43 -12.74
CA PRO A 269 -3.10 -7.66 -11.71
C PRO A 269 -2.79 -6.44 -10.84
N ARG A 270 -2.87 -5.23 -11.42
CA ARG A 270 -2.69 -3.97 -10.68
C ARG A 270 -3.82 -3.75 -9.68
N LEU A 271 -5.06 -3.94 -10.11
CA LEU A 271 -6.25 -3.82 -9.27
C LEU A 271 -6.23 -4.83 -8.13
N GLU A 272 -5.92 -6.09 -8.40
CA GLU A 272 -5.84 -7.15 -7.39
C GLU A 272 -4.82 -6.83 -6.30
N ARG A 273 -3.60 -6.46 -6.67
CA ARG A 273 -2.58 -6.07 -5.67
C ARG A 273 -2.96 -4.82 -4.89
N ALA A 274 -3.67 -3.88 -5.51
CA ALA A 274 -4.17 -2.70 -4.82
C ALA A 274 -5.23 -3.09 -3.77
N LEU A 275 -6.13 -4.01 -4.11
CA LEU A 275 -7.15 -4.54 -3.19
C LEU A 275 -6.53 -5.34 -2.03
N GLU A 276 -5.51 -6.16 -2.31
CA GLU A 276 -4.76 -6.89 -1.28
C GLU A 276 -4.11 -5.92 -0.29
N ARG A 277 -3.45 -4.87 -0.78
CA ARG A 277 -2.85 -3.84 0.08
C ARG A 277 -3.88 -3.08 0.89
N LEU A 278 -5.04 -2.78 0.30
CA LEU A 278 -6.15 -2.16 1.02
C LEU A 278 -6.63 -3.08 2.14
N ALA A 279 -6.79 -4.38 1.88
CA ALA A 279 -7.23 -5.34 2.89
C ALA A 279 -6.23 -5.46 4.04
N VAL A 280 -4.92 -5.48 3.76
CA VAL A 280 -3.88 -5.46 4.79
C VAL A 280 -3.93 -4.17 5.60
N ALA A 281 -4.06 -3.01 4.93
CA ALA A 281 -4.14 -1.73 5.62
C ALA A 281 -5.40 -1.60 6.51
N GLU A 282 -6.55 -2.09 6.05
CA GLU A 282 -7.79 -2.12 6.83
C GLU A 282 -7.67 -3.08 8.03
N ALA A 283 -7.03 -4.24 7.85
CA ALA A 283 -6.79 -5.19 8.95
C ALA A 283 -5.82 -4.62 10.00
N ASP A 284 -4.74 -3.96 9.57
CA ASP A 284 -3.81 -3.28 10.46
C ASP A 284 -4.48 -2.13 11.21
N GLN A 285 -5.34 -1.37 10.54
CA GLN A 285 -6.12 -0.30 11.18
C GLN A 285 -7.07 -0.88 12.23
N ARG A 286 -7.83 -1.93 11.90
CA ARG A 286 -8.72 -2.59 12.85
C ARG A 286 -7.96 -3.11 14.07
N ARG A 287 -6.79 -3.75 13.88
CA ARG A 287 -5.96 -4.24 14.99
C ARG A 287 -5.55 -3.11 15.93
N ARG A 288 -5.11 -1.96 15.39
CA ARG A 288 -4.75 -0.79 16.20
C ARG A 288 -5.93 -0.24 16.98
N GLU A 289 -7.10 -0.12 16.34
CA GLU A 289 -8.32 0.37 16.99
C GLU A 289 -8.78 -0.59 18.12
N GLU A 290 -8.64 -1.91 17.93
CA GLU A 290 -8.93 -2.92 18.96
C GLU A 290 -7.94 -2.86 20.14
N GLU A 291 -6.64 -2.70 19.86
CA GLU A 291 -5.59 -2.52 20.87
C GLU A 291 -5.83 -1.24 21.69
N GLU A 292 -6.10 -0.11 21.04
CA GLU A 292 -6.41 1.16 21.71
C GLU A 292 -7.69 1.07 22.55
N ALA A 293 -8.72 0.38 22.05
CA ALA A 293 -9.95 0.16 22.79
C ALA A 293 -9.74 -0.74 24.02
N PHE A 294 -8.86 -1.73 23.91
CA PHE A 294 -8.50 -2.61 25.02
C PHE A 294 -7.68 -1.88 26.09
N GLU A 295 -6.69 -1.08 25.69
CA GLU A 295 -5.93 -0.24 26.62
C GLU A 295 -6.82 0.77 27.35
N ARG A 296 -7.77 1.37 26.63
CA ARG A 296 -8.74 2.28 27.24
C ARG A 296 -9.59 1.58 28.28
N LYS A 297 -10.09 0.37 28.00
CA LYS A 297 -10.83 -0.43 28.98
C LYS A 297 -9.99 -0.77 30.21
N GLN A 298 -8.73 -1.14 30.04
CA GLN A 298 -7.84 -1.42 31.17
C GLN A 298 -7.60 -0.18 32.05
N LYS A 299 -7.40 1.00 31.43
CA LYS A 299 -7.25 2.26 32.18
C LYS A 299 -8.53 2.60 32.95
N GLU A 300 -9.69 2.48 32.30
CA GLU A 300 -10.99 2.72 32.95
C GLU A 300 -11.24 1.74 34.11
N GLU A 301 -10.86 0.47 33.97
CA GLU A 301 -10.95 -0.53 35.06
C GLU A 301 -9.96 -0.25 36.20
N ALA A 302 -8.73 0.16 35.89
CA ALA A 302 -7.73 0.54 36.89
C ALA A 302 -8.15 1.77 37.68
N GLU A 303 -8.66 2.81 37.02
CA GLU A 303 -9.21 4.00 37.68
C GLU A 303 -10.44 3.66 38.54
N ALA A 304 -11.30 2.74 38.08
CA ALA A 304 -12.44 2.28 38.87
C ALA A 304 -12.00 1.50 40.13
N LEU A 305 -10.94 0.68 40.02
CA LEU A 305 -10.34 0.00 41.16
C LEU A 305 -9.68 0.99 42.14
N GLU A 306 -8.98 2.01 41.64
CA GLU A 306 -8.39 3.05 42.48
C GLU A 306 -9.46 3.85 43.24
N LYS A 307 -10.54 4.26 42.56
CA LYS A 307 -11.68 4.94 43.20
C LYS A 307 -12.29 4.07 44.31
N LYS A 308 -12.50 2.77 44.05
CA LYS A 308 -12.99 1.83 45.07
C LYS A 308 -12.04 1.72 46.26
N ARG A 309 -10.72 1.73 46.04
CA ARG A 309 -9.72 1.71 47.12
C ARG A 309 -9.77 2.99 47.95
N LEU A 310 -9.82 4.16 47.30
CA LEU A 310 -9.91 5.45 47.98
C LEU A 310 -11.21 5.56 48.79
N GLU A 311 -12.34 5.13 48.25
CA GLU A 311 -13.62 5.09 48.98
C GLU A 311 -13.58 4.14 50.18
N ALA A 312 -12.90 3.00 50.08
CA ALA A 312 -12.74 2.06 51.20
C ALA A 312 -11.87 2.67 52.31
N VAL A 313 -10.75 3.31 51.95
CA VAL A 313 -9.89 4.02 52.91
C VAL A 313 -10.65 5.15 53.60
N ALA A 314 -11.40 5.97 52.86
CA ALA A 314 -12.21 7.04 53.45
C ALA A 314 -13.24 6.51 54.45
N LYS A 315 -13.91 5.39 54.14
CA LYS A 315 -14.86 4.74 55.07
C LYS A 315 -14.17 4.20 56.33
N GLU A 316 -12.96 3.68 56.22
CA GLU A 316 -12.18 3.23 57.39
C GLU A 316 -11.73 4.40 58.27
N GLU A 317 -11.27 5.50 57.66
CA GLU A 317 -10.94 6.73 58.38
C GLU A 317 -12.15 7.33 59.11
N GLU A 318 -13.33 7.34 58.48
CA GLU A 318 -14.57 7.78 59.13
C GLU A 318 -14.94 6.90 60.32
N LYS A 319 -14.85 5.56 60.17
CA LYS A 319 -15.07 4.62 61.29
C LYS A 319 -14.07 4.86 62.41
N HIS A 320 -12.80 5.11 62.10
CA HIS A 320 -11.77 5.39 63.08
C HIS A 320 -12.02 6.71 63.81
N LYS A 321 -12.34 7.79 63.09
CA LYS A 321 -12.74 9.08 63.68
C LYS A 321 -13.97 8.94 64.58
N ALA A 322 -14.98 8.18 64.16
CA ALA A 322 -16.16 7.91 64.97
C ALA A 322 -15.84 7.09 66.24
N MET A 323 -14.92 6.13 66.16
CA MET A 323 -14.41 5.38 67.32
C MET A 323 -13.65 6.29 68.29
N GLN A 324 -12.76 7.15 67.77
CA GLN A 324 -12.02 8.12 68.58
C GLN A 324 -12.97 9.10 69.29
N ALA A 325 -13.94 9.67 68.57
CA ALA A 325 -14.95 10.56 69.15
C ALA A 325 -15.78 9.87 70.24
N LYS A 326 -16.12 8.57 70.07
CA LYS A 326 -16.79 7.78 71.14
C LYS A 326 -15.90 7.58 72.35
N LEU A 327 -14.59 7.36 72.18
CA LEU A 327 -13.64 7.23 73.27
C LEU A 327 -13.46 8.55 74.02
N GLU A 328 -13.42 9.68 73.31
CA GLU A 328 -13.36 11.02 73.90
C GLU A 328 -14.63 11.39 74.65
N ALA A 329 -15.81 11.11 74.08
CA ALA A 329 -17.09 11.30 74.75
C ALA A 329 -17.18 10.46 76.05
N LYS A 330 -16.72 9.20 76.01
CA LYS A 330 -16.62 8.37 77.23
C LYS A 330 -15.67 8.94 78.27
N ARG A 331 -14.50 9.47 77.85
CA ARG A 331 -13.56 10.13 78.78
C ARG A 331 -14.16 11.38 79.43
N LEU A 332 -14.95 12.15 78.70
CA LEU A 332 -15.65 13.32 79.24
C LEU A 332 -16.79 12.90 80.19
N GLU A 333 -17.51 11.82 79.89
CA GLU A 333 -18.55 11.27 80.76
C GLU A 333 -17.97 10.67 82.06
N ASP A 334 -16.84 9.97 81.97
CA ASP A 334 -16.16 9.39 83.13
C ASP A 334 -15.47 10.46 83.99
N ALA A 335 -15.03 11.58 83.39
CA ALA A 335 -14.54 12.76 84.11
C ALA A 335 -15.67 13.53 84.84
N ALA A 336 -16.92 13.37 84.40
CA ALA A 336 -18.10 13.97 85.03
C ALA A 336 -18.74 13.10 86.13
N LYS A 337 -18.29 11.85 86.34
CA LYS A 337 -18.77 10.98 87.42
C LYS A 337 -18.00 11.24 88.71
N PRO A 338 -18.67 11.59 89.84
CA PRO A 338 -18.00 11.86 91.10
C PRO A 338 -17.45 10.55 91.71
N GLN A 339 -16.15 10.55 92.04
CA GLN A 339 -15.50 9.45 92.77
C GLN A 339 -16.11 9.31 94.16
N ARG A 340 -16.79 8.19 94.42
CA ARG A 340 -17.22 7.78 95.77
C ARG A 340 -16.23 6.78 96.36
N ALA A 341 -15.98 6.98 97.65
CA ALA A 341 -14.92 6.39 98.47
C ALA A 341 -14.91 4.86 98.58
N ALA A 342 -13.72 4.37 98.92
CA ALA A 342 -13.34 2.99 99.17
C ALA A 342 -14.16 2.28 100.26
N ILE A 343 -14.54 1.01 100.05
CA ILE A 343 -14.92 0.05 101.10
C ILE A 343 -14.49 -1.40 100.74
N THR A 344 -13.55 -1.90 101.54
CA THR A 344 -13.28 -3.24 102.11
C THR A 344 -13.73 -4.57 101.46
N SER A 345 -12.73 -5.45 101.30
CA SER A 345 -12.64 -6.91 101.54
C SER A 345 -13.88 -7.84 101.44
N ALA A 346 -13.77 -8.85 100.57
CA ALA A 346 -14.25 -10.23 100.83
C ALA A 346 -13.55 -11.25 99.89
N LYS A 347 -12.84 -12.24 100.46
CA LYS A 347 -12.67 -13.60 99.86
C LYS A 347 -14.04 -14.32 100.01
N PRO A 348 -14.43 -15.40 99.28
CA PRO A 348 -13.59 -16.45 98.67
C PRO A 348 -14.14 -17.12 97.37
N LYS A 349 -13.37 -18.09 96.85
CA LYS A 349 -13.75 -19.40 96.27
C LYS A 349 -13.02 -19.71 94.96
N GLU A 350 -12.12 -20.67 95.05
CA GLU A 350 -11.51 -21.37 93.92
C GLU A 350 -12.58 -21.88 92.96
N LYS A 351 -12.55 -21.40 91.71
CA LYS A 351 -13.16 -22.08 90.58
C LYS A 351 -12.05 -22.70 89.75
N LYS A 352 -12.24 -23.98 89.42
CA LYS A 352 -11.34 -24.83 88.65
C LYS A 352 -10.75 -24.08 87.44
N LYS A 353 -9.44 -24.21 87.24
CA LYS A 353 -8.74 -23.75 86.04
C LYS A 353 -9.37 -24.43 84.82
N ALA A 354 -10.15 -23.69 84.04
CA ALA A 354 -10.47 -24.09 82.69
C ALA A 354 -9.17 -24.01 81.86
N LYS A 355 -8.81 -25.12 81.21
CA LYS A 355 -7.67 -25.23 80.31
C LYS A 355 -7.91 -24.25 79.16
N ARG A 356 -7.14 -23.16 79.11
CA ARG A 356 -7.19 -22.21 78.01
C ARG A 356 -6.52 -22.88 76.82
N VAL A 357 -7.31 -23.39 75.89
CA VAL A 357 -6.81 -23.96 74.63
C VAL A 357 -6.27 -22.79 73.79
N ASN A 358 -5.01 -22.86 73.38
CA ASN A 358 -4.43 -21.89 72.45
C ASN A 358 -5.10 -22.05 71.08
N PRO A 359 -5.65 -21.00 70.46
CA PRO A 359 -6.19 -21.08 69.10
C PRO A 359 -5.15 -21.50 68.06
N ASN A 360 -3.87 -21.25 68.33
CA ASN A 360 -2.74 -21.67 67.47
C ASN A 360 -2.39 -23.16 67.56
N GLU A 361 -2.99 -23.91 68.49
CA GLU A 361 -2.79 -25.38 68.59
C GLU A 361 -3.93 -26.16 67.93
N LEU A 362 -5.06 -25.51 67.61
CA LEU A 362 -6.23 -26.15 66.96
C LEU A 362 -6.11 -26.19 65.43
N PHE A 363 -5.23 -25.39 64.85
CA PHE A 363 -4.99 -25.34 63.41
C PHE A 363 -3.47 -25.30 63.14
N VAL A 364 -2.79 -26.41 63.45
CA VAL A 364 -1.51 -26.71 62.78
C VAL A 364 -1.88 -27.16 61.38
N HIS A 365 -2.03 -26.21 60.46
CA HIS A 365 -1.78 -26.54 59.07
C HIS A 365 -0.28 -26.79 58.99
N GLU A 366 0.11 -28.06 58.84
CA GLU A 366 1.42 -28.40 58.31
C GLU A 366 1.61 -27.51 57.08
N ARG A 367 2.52 -26.53 57.19
CA ARG A 367 2.99 -25.84 56.00
C ARG A 367 3.77 -26.89 55.23
N ARG A 368 3.09 -27.63 54.35
CA ARG A 368 3.75 -28.28 53.21
C ARG A 368 4.52 -27.19 52.51
N THR A 369 5.83 -27.24 52.64
CA THR A 369 6.69 -26.38 51.83
C THR A 369 6.66 -26.94 50.42
N LEU A 370 6.91 -26.11 49.41
CA LEU A 370 7.02 -26.56 48.01
C LEU A 370 8.07 -27.69 47.85
N ALA A 371 9.05 -27.76 48.75
CA ALA A 371 10.05 -28.83 48.78
C ALA A 371 9.48 -30.21 49.18
N ASP A 372 8.38 -30.28 49.94
CA ASP A 372 7.75 -31.55 50.33
C ASP A 372 6.85 -32.11 49.22
N ALA A 373 6.34 -31.26 48.33
CA ALA A 373 5.53 -31.67 47.18
C ALA A 373 6.40 -32.22 46.03
N GLU A 374 7.58 -31.63 45.79
CA GLU A 374 8.54 -32.13 44.78
C GLU A 374 9.17 -33.48 45.16
N ALA A 375 9.26 -33.79 46.47
CA ALA A 375 9.81 -35.06 46.95
C ALA A 375 8.84 -36.26 46.77
N GLU A 376 7.52 -36.06 46.83
CA GLU A 376 6.54 -37.11 46.54
C GLU A 376 6.38 -37.36 45.03
N GLU A 377 6.53 -36.34 44.18
CA GLU A 377 6.45 -36.50 42.72
C GLU A 377 7.69 -37.22 42.15
N ALA A 378 8.87 -37.04 42.77
CA ALA A 378 10.09 -37.75 42.39
C ALA A 378 10.10 -39.24 42.79
N LEU A 379 9.33 -39.65 43.81
CA LEU A 379 9.23 -41.05 44.26
C LEU A 379 8.18 -41.87 43.50
N ALA A 380 7.28 -41.21 42.74
CA ALA A 380 6.30 -41.87 41.88
C ALA A 380 6.81 -42.12 40.44
N ALA A 381 7.95 -41.53 40.06
CA ALA A 381 8.49 -41.58 38.69
C ALA A 381 9.52 -42.70 38.43
N ASP A 382 9.92 -43.46 39.45
CA ASP A 382 11.06 -44.42 39.35
C ASP A 382 10.63 -45.89 39.55
N GLY A 383 9.40 -46.22 39.13
CA GLY A 383 8.79 -47.52 39.41
C GLY A 383 7.88 -48.08 38.33
N ASP A 384 8.22 -47.96 37.03
CA ASP A 384 7.82 -48.98 36.05
C ASP A 384 8.64 -48.88 34.75
N SER A 385 9.82 -49.51 34.75
CA SER A 385 10.54 -49.85 33.52
C SER A 385 10.67 -51.37 33.47
N SER A 386 9.83 -52.05 32.70
CA SER A 386 10.09 -53.39 32.14
C SER A 386 8.97 -53.83 31.19
N GLN A 387 9.10 -53.58 29.88
CA GLN A 387 9.42 -54.65 28.92
C GLN A 387 9.44 -54.16 27.46
N PRO A 388 10.24 -54.82 26.59
CA PRO A 388 10.48 -54.43 25.20
C PRO A 388 9.62 -55.24 24.23
N GLU A 389 9.12 -54.60 23.17
CA GLU A 389 8.63 -55.25 21.94
C GLU A 389 9.01 -54.32 20.79
N GLU A 390 10.00 -54.69 19.99
CA GLU A 390 9.97 -55.63 18.85
C GLU A 390 9.89 -54.85 17.54
N VAL A 391 10.91 -55.11 16.73
CA VAL A 391 11.17 -54.58 15.41
C VAL A 391 10.31 -55.35 14.44
N ASP A 392 9.60 -54.67 13.54
CA ASP A 392 9.17 -55.26 12.28
C ASP A 392 9.30 -54.21 11.17
N ASP A 393 10.43 -54.31 10.46
CA ASP A 393 10.50 -54.02 9.03
C ASP A 393 9.83 -55.21 8.30
N GLU A 394 8.85 -54.96 7.43
CA GLU A 394 8.90 -55.45 6.05
C GLU A 394 7.69 -54.97 5.22
N GLU A 395 8.05 -54.37 4.08
CA GLU A 395 7.26 -54.17 2.86
C GLU A 395 6.81 -55.53 2.27
N PRO A 396 5.81 -55.53 1.38
CA PRO A 396 6.10 -55.39 -0.05
C PRO A 396 5.25 -54.37 -0.81
#